data_AF-A0A0D5YG29-F1
#
_entry.id   AF-A0A0D5YG29-F1
#
_cell.length_a   1.000
_cell.length_b   1.000
_cell.length_c   1.000
_cell.angle_alpha   90.00
_cell.angle_beta   90.00
_cell.angle_gamma   90.00
#
_symmetry.space_group_name_H-M   'P 1'
#
loop_
_entity.id
_entity.type
_entity.pdbx_description
1 polymer ?
#
loop_
_entity_poly.entity_id
_entity_poly.type
_entity_poly.pdbx_seq_one_letter_code
_entity_poly.pdbx_strand_id
1 'polypeptide(L)'
;MEISYKITQGPQSSITLPIVSSEIEGTLIIKVKNKIIFNEENLLLLEFSIYIKQWLDRDEKPNFSYSSMEFEEKNILTFEKEKDDLWRINSVWFNKDQNNIYVMYPELINACTSFINKLKNDFKGITFQY
;
A
#
# COMPACT_ATOMS: atom_id res chain seq x y z
N MET A 1 -4.59 -4.30 -11.81
CA MET A 1 -4.27 -3.25 -10.83
C MET A 1 -2.77 -3.33 -10.66
N GLU A 2 -2.13 -2.19 -10.49
CA GLU A 2 -0.70 -2.11 -10.24
C GLU A 2 -0.48 -1.17 -9.06
N ILE A 3 0.32 -1.60 -8.10
CA ILE A 3 0.83 -0.77 -7.01
C ILE A 3 2.33 -0.65 -7.24
N SER A 4 2.80 0.56 -7.51
CA SER A 4 4.20 0.86 -7.73
C SER A 4 4.61 2.06 -6.88
N TYR A 5 5.91 2.33 -6.79
CA TYR A 5 6.44 3.40 -5.97
C TYR A 5 7.71 3.99 -6.55
N LYS A 6 8.05 5.18 -6.06
CA LYS A 6 9.34 5.85 -6.27
C LYS A 6 9.87 6.28 -4.90
N ILE A 7 11.09 5.89 -4.56
CA ILE A 7 11.71 6.27 -3.28
C ILE A 7 12.12 7.74 -3.34
N THR A 8 11.72 8.52 -2.34
CA THR A 8 12.16 9.92 -2.16
C THR A 8 13.21 10.00 -1.06
N GLN A 9 13.01 9.28 0.03
CA GLN A 9 13.93 9.18 1.15
C GLN A 9 14.00 7.73 1.62
N GLY A 10 15.22 7.28 1.90
CA GLY A 10 15.47 5.89 2.26
C GLY A 10 16.86 5.70 2.81
N PRO A 11 17.11 4.59 3.53
CA PRO A 11 18.43 4.29 4.02
C PRO A 11 19.41 4.17 2.84
N GLN A 12 20.52 4.91 2.90
CA GLN A 12 21.63 4.76 1.96
C GLN A 12 22.28 3.41 2.23
N SER A 13 21.85 2.39 1.48
CA SER A 13 22.41 1.03 1.37
C SER A 13 23.62 0.75 2.25
N SER A 14 23.38 0.14 3.43
CA SER A 14 24.26 -0.77 4.19
C SER A 14 23.78 -0.82 5.65
N ILE A 15 22.62 -1.43 5.93
CA ILE A 15 22.17 -1.54 7.32
C ILE A 15 22.05 -3.01 7.73
N THR A 16 22.96 -3.44 8.59
CA THR A 16 22.89 -4.65 9.43
C THR A 16 22.00 -4.45 10.67
N LEU A 17 21.23 -3.36 10.72
CA LEU A 17 20.29 -3.02 11.80
C LEU A 17 18.85 -3.12 11.28
N PRO A 18 17.86 -3.42 12.15
CA PRO A 18 16.46 -3.45 11.75
C PRO A 18 16.02 -2.09 11.21
N ILE A 19 15.42 -2.10 10.02
CA ILE A 19 14.84 -0.91 9.37
C ILE A 19 13.52 -0.58 10.11
N VAL A 20 13.38 0.65 10.60
CA VAL A 20 12.11 1.11 11.20
C VAL A 20 11.12 1.56 10.14
N SER A 21 9.81 1.41 10.39
CA SER A 21 8.76 1.61 9.39
C SER A 21 8.71 3.00 8.75
N SER A 22 9.26 4.01 9.43
CA SER A 22 9.35 5.40 8.98
C SER A 22 10.58 5.72 8.11
N GLU A 23 11.53 4.79 7.94
CA GLU A 23 12.78 5.06 7.22
C GLU A 23 12.66 5.06 5.70
N ILE A 24 11.60 4.45 5.15
CA ILE A 24 11.41 4.37 3.70
C ILE A 24 10.19 5.20 3.32
N GLU A 25 10.46 6.36 2.73
CA GLU A 25 9.47 7.31 2.27
C GLU A 25 9.52 7.42 0.74
N GLY A 26 8.35 7.62 0.13
CA GLY A 26 8.29 7.77 -1.31
C GLY A 26 6.92 8.12 -1.83
N THR A 27 6.85 8.19 -3.16
CA THR A 27 5.60 8.31 -3.89
C THR A 27 4.96 6.94 -4.03
N LEU A 28 3.72 6.77 -3.56
CA LEU A 28 2.90 5.59 -3.83
C LEU A 28 2.02 5.85 -5.05
N ILE A 29 2.04 4.93 -6.01
CA ILE A 29 1.31 5.03 -7.26
C ILE A 29 0.41 3.80 -7.40
N ILE A 30 -0.90 4.03 -7.55
CA ILE A 30 -1.87 2.97 -7.80
C ILE A 30 -2.55 3.21 -9.15
N LYS A 31 -2.53 2.18 -9.99
CA LYS A 31 -3.22 2.15 -11.28
C LYS A 31 -4.27 1.08 -11.33
N VAL A 32 -5.44 1.43 -11.84
CA VAL A 32 -6.55 0.50 -12.13
C VAL A 32 -6.95 0.69 -13.58
N LYS A 33 -7.04 -0.40 -14.36
CA LYS A 33 -7.34 -0.35 -15.80
C LYS A 33 -6.49 0.68 -16.57
N ASN A 34 -5.18 0.71 -16.26
CA ASN A 34 -4.18 1.64 -16.82
C ASN A 34 -4.40 3.15 -16.51
N LYS A 35 -5.36 3.50 -15.65
CA LYS A 35 -5.57 4.86 -15.13
C LYS A 35 -4.92 5.00 -13.76
N ILE A 36 -4.13 6.05 -13.55
CA ILE A 36 -3.62 6.41 -12.23
C ILE A 36 -4.79 6.92 -11.38
N ILE A 37 -5.03 6.25 -10.26
CA ILE A 37 -6.09 6.61 -9.31
C ILE A 37 -5.53 7.21 -8.02
N PHE A 38 -4.27 6.94 -7.71
CA PHE A 38 -3.58 7.44 -6.52
C PHE A 38 -2.13 7.69 -6.91
N ASN A 39 -1.60 8.88 -6.63
CA ASN A 39 -0.22 9.25 -6.91
C ASN A 39 0.21 10.31 -5.90
N GLU A 40 0.58 9.86 -4.73
CA GLU A 40 0.79 10.72 -3.57
C GLU A 40 2.21 10.56 -3.06
N GLU A 41 2.85 11.70 -2.83
CA GLU A 41 4.22 11.82 -2.35
C GLU A 41 4.26 11.74 -0.82
N ASN A 42 5.46 11.56 -0.29
CA ASN A 42 5.73 11.57 1.15
C ASN A 42 4.93 10.54 1.96
N LEU A 43 4.80 9.33 1.42
CA LEU A 43 4.21 8.20 2.14
C LEU A 43 5.28 7.27 2.69
N LEU A 44 5.05 6.78 3.91
CA LEU A 44 5.86 5.75 4.56
C LEU A 44 5.60 4.39 3.88
N LEU A 45 6.39 4.07 2.85
CA LEU A 45 6.19 2.90 2.01
C LEU A 45 6.41 1.58 2.77
N LEU A 46 7.35 1.56 3.70
CA LEU A 46 7.57 0.39 4.55
C LEU A 46 6.38 0.18 5.50
N GLU A 47 5.92 1.22 6.16
CA GLU A 47 4.70 1.16 6.99
C GLU A 47 3.49 0.68 6.18
N PHE A 48 3.23 1.27 5.01
CA PHE A 48 2.15 0.81 4.14
C PHE A 48 2.29 -0.68 3.79
N SER A 49 3.50 -1.16 3.50
CA SER A 49 3.75 -2.56 3.20
C SER A 49 3.51 -3.49 4.40
N ILE A 50 3.79 -3.03 5.62
CA ILE A 50 3.50 -3.72 6.88
C ILE A 50 1.99 -3.91 7.02
N TYR A 51 1.20 -2.85 6.83
CA TYR A 51 -0.26 -2.90 6.86
C TYR A 51 -0.82 -3.89 5.83
N ILE A 52 -0.32 -3.82 4.59
CA ILE A 52 -0.76 -4.74 3.52
C ILE A 52 -0.41 -6.18 3.89
N LYS A 53 0.80 -6.45 4.41
CA LYS A 53 1.21 -7.81 4.75
C LYS A 53 0.40 -8.37 5.91
N GLN A 54 0.15 -7.58 6.95
CA GLN A 54 -0.74 -7.97 8.05
C GLN A 54 -2.14 -8.31 7.53
N TRP A 55 -2.67 -7.52 6.60
CA TRP A 55 -3.96 -7.80 5.97
C TRP A 55 -3.95 -9.07 5.10
N LEU A 56 -2.88 -9.30 4.34
CA LEU A 56 -2.69 -10.50 3.53
C LEU A 56 -2.61 -11.78 4.39
N ASP A 57 -2.08 -11.68 5.60
CA ASP A 57 -1.86 -12.83 6.51
C ASP A 57 -3.09 -13.26 7.30
N ARG A 58 -4.18 -12.47 7.32
CA ARG A 58 -5.41 -12.85 8.02
C ARG A 58 -6.13 -13.98 7.29
N ASP A 59 -6.62 -14.99 8.00
CA ASP A 59 -7.38 -16.09 7.39
C ASP A 59 -8.62 -15.60 6.65
N GLU A 60 -9.42 -14.76 7.32
CA GLU A 60 -10.48 -13.98 6.70
C GLU A 60 -9.93 -12.63 6.24
N LYS A 61 -10.35 -12.16 5.05
CA LYS A 61 -9.98 -10.83 4.55
C LYS A 61 -11.07 -9.81 4.88
N PRO A 62 -10.98 -9.10 6.02
CA PRO A 62 -11.85 -7.98 6.31
C PRO A 62 -11.51 -6.80 5.41
N ASN A 63 -12.24 -5.69 5.55
CA ASN A 63 -11.84 -4.43 4.92
C ASN A 63 -10.43 -4.04 5.35
N PHE A 64 -9.63 -3.62 4.38
CA PHE A 64 -8.32 -3.03 4.60
C PHE A 64 -8.46 -1.54 4.88
N SER A 65 -7.69 -1.04 5.83
CA SER A 65 -7.55 0.39 6.11
C SER A 65 -6.11 0.70 6.42
N TYR A 66 -5.55 1.69 5.72
CA TYR A 66 -4.24 2.24 5.99
C TYR A 66 -4.37 3.66 6.50
N SER A 67 -3.73 3.93 7.63
CA SER A 67 -3.48 5.25 8.20
C SER A 67 -1.98 5.39 8.42
N SER A 68 -1.43 6.57 8.16
CA SER A 68 -0.02 6.86 8.44
C SER A 68 0.13 7.42 9.84
N MET A 69 1.23 7.12 10.53
CA MET A 69 1.60 7.84 11.76
C MET A 69 1.75 9.35 11.53
N GLU A 70 2.03 9.78 10.30
CA GLU A 70 2.14 11.20 9.94
C GLU A 70 0.79 11.85 9.60
N PHE A 71 -0.28 11.04 9.51
CA PHE A 71 -1.63 11.50 9.17
C PHE A 71 -2.68 10.66 9.91
N GLU A 72 -2.94 11.03 11.17
CA GLU A 72 -3.84 10.27 12.06
C GLU A 72 -5.32 10.63 11.92
N GLU A 73 -5.66 11.69 11.18
CA GLU A 73 -7.05 12.20 11.14
C GLU A 73 -8.02 11.18 10.51
N LYS A 74 -7.60 10.48 9.45
CA LYS A 74 -8.42 9.51 8.70
C LYS A 74 -7.57 8.45 8.02
N ASN A 75 -8.20 7.34 7.65
CA ASN A 75 -7.58 6.34 6.79
C ASN A 75 -7.26 6.94 5.42
N ILE A 76 -5.99 6.90 5.03
CA ILE A 76 -5.48 7.36 3.75
C ILE A 76 -6.05 6.53 2.61
N LEU A 77 -6.03 5.20 2.74
CA LEU A 77 -6.44 4.26 1.70
C LEU A 77 -7.24 3.12 2.33
N THR A 78 -8.35 2.73 1.71
CA THR A 78 -9.14 1.56 2.12
C THR A 78 -9.42 0.64 0.95
N PHE A 79 -9.48 -0.67 1.25
CA PHE A 79 -10.06 -1.67 0.34
C PHE A 79 -11.26 -2.28 1.04
N GLU A 80 -12.43 -2.09 0.46
CA GLU A 80 -13.70 -2.50 1.06
C GLU A 80 -14.32 -3.61 0.24
N LYS A 81 -14.66 -4.71 0.91
CA LYS A 81 -15.28 -5.87 0.26
C LYS A 81 -16.70 -5.52 -0.16
N GLU A 82 -17.00 -5.81 -1.42
CA GLU A 82 -18.33 -5.71 -2.02
C GLU A 82 -18.81 -7.11 -2.46
N LYS A 83 -19.97 -7.16 -3.13
CA LYS A 83 -20.49 -8.42 -3.69
C LYS A 83 -19.63 -8.93 -4.85
N ASP A 84 -19.77 -10.21 -5.19
CA ASP A 84 -19.18 -10.82 -6.40
C ASP A 84 -17.64 -10.72 -6.49
N ASP A 85 -16.95 -10.86 -5.35
CA ASP A 85 -15.49 -10.71 -5.24
C ASP A 85 -14.94 -9.36 -5.72
N LEU A 86 -15.80 -8.34 -5.81
CA LEU A 86 -15.38 -6.98 -6.06
C LEU A 86 -14.90 -6.32 -4.78
N TRP A 87 -13.87 -5.51 -4.93
CA TRP A 87 -13.34 -4.67 -3.87
C TRP A 87 -13.33 -3.23 -4.33
N ARG A 88 -13.93 -2.36 -3.52
CA ARG A 88 -13.90 -0.93 -3.71
C ARG A 88 -12.61 -0.37 -3.13
N ILE A 89 -11.92 0.44 -3.92
CA ILE A 89 -10.75 1.20 -3.48
C ILE A 89 -11.23 2.62 -3.18
N ASN A 90 -10.93 3.12 -1.98
CA ASN A 90 -11.20 4.50 -1.59
C ASN A 90 -9.96 5.14 -0.98
N SER A 91 -9.90 6.46 -1.05
CA SER A 91 -8.93 7.28 -0.33
C SER A 91 -9.58 8.60 0.06
N VAL A 92 -9.13 9.18 1.18
CA VAL A 92 -9.55 10.51 1.62
C VAL A 92 -9.00 11.63 0.73
N TRP A 93 -8.03 11.32 -0.11
CA TRP A 93 -7.42 12.23 -1.06
C TRP A 93 -7.99 12.10 -2.48
N PHE A 94 -8.94 11.19 -2.70
CA PHE A 94 -9.65 11.13 -3.97
C PHE A 94 -10.45 12.41 -4.22
N ASN A 95 -10.37 12.91 -5.45
CA ASN A 95 -11.21 14.00 -5.89
C ASN A 95 -12.65 13.52 -6.17
N LYS A 96 -13.58 14.46 -6.36
CA LYS A 96 -15.00 14.15 -6.60
C LYS A 96 -15.25 13.30 -7.85
N ASP A 97 -14.31 13.25 -8.79
CA ASP A 97 -14.44 12.48 -10.03
C ASP A 97 -13.86 11.04 -9.89
N GLN A 98 -13.21 10.75 -8.77
CA GLN A 98 -12.64 9.45 -8.42
C GLN A 98 -13.56 8.67 -7.48
N ASN A 99 -14.84 8.58 -7.86
CA ASN A 99 -15.78 7.69 -7.17
C ASN A 99 -15.78 6.31 -7.82
N ASN A 100 -16.18 5.29 -7.06
CA ASN A 100 -16.57 3.99 -7.62
C ASN A 100 -15.44 3.25 -8.36
N ILE A 101 -14.25 3.20 -7.77
CA ILE A 101 -13.14 2.41 -8.31
C ILE A 101 -13.23 0.99 -7.74
N TYR A 102 -13.43 0.01 -8.63
CA TYR A 102 -13.57 -1.39 -8.27
C TYR A 102 -12.52 -2.25 -8.96
N VAL A 103 -12.02 -3.24 -8.23
CA VAL A 103 -11.09 -4.27 -8.71
C VAL A 103 -11.56 -5.65 -8.26
N MET A 104 -11.22 -6.68 -9.03
CA MET A 104 -11.50 -8.06 -8.61
C MET A 104 -10.55 -8.48 -7.49
N TYR A 105 -11.01 -9.29 -6.55
CA TYR A 105 -10.21 -9.77 -5.43
C TYR A 105 -8.87 -10.41 -5.85
N PRO A 106 -8.80 -11.32 -6.85
CA PRO A 106 -7.52 -11.87 -7.29
C PRO A 106 -6.56 -10.81 -7.86
N GLU A 107 -7.09 -9.80 -8.54
CA GLU A 107 -6.32 -8.68 -9.09
C GLU A 107 -5.72 -7.82 -7.97
N LEU A 108 -6.49 -7.55 -6.92
CA LEU A 108 -6.05 -6.83 -5.73
C LEU A 108 -4.94 -7.58 -4.98
N ILE A 109 -5.16 -8.86 -4.68
CA ILE A 109 -4.19 -9.70 -3.96
C ILE A 109 -2.87 -9.80 -4.72
N ASN A 110 -2.93 -10.00 -6.04
CA ASN A 110 -1.74 -10.05 -6.88
C ASN A 110 -0.97 -8.72 -6.86
N ALA A 111 -1.67 -7.59 -6.92
CA ALA A 111 -1.05 -6.26 -6.88
C ALA A 111 -0.35 -6.00 -5.53
N CYS A 112 -1.03 -6.28 -4.41
CA CYS A 112 -0.50 -6.16 -3.06
C CYS A 112 0.74 -7.06 -2.85
N THR A 113 0.67 -8.32 -3.27
CA THR A 113 1.76 -9.28 -3.15
C THR A 113 2.97 -8.85 -3.98
N SER A 114 2.72 -8.40 -5.22
CA SER A 114 3.78 -7.92 -6.12
C SER A 114 4.49 -6.68 -5.56
N PHE A 115 3.74 -5.75 -4.98
CA PHE A 115 4.29 -4.57 -4.31
C PHE A 115 5.22 -4.95 -3.16
N ILE A 116 4.78 -5.83 -2.24
CA ILE A 116 5.59 -6.29 -1.11
C ILE A 116 6.88 -6.99 -1.59
N ASN A 117 6.75 -7.87 -2.59
CA ASN A 117 7.90 -8.61 -3.10
C ASN A 117 8.92 -7.67 -3.76
N LYS A 118 8.46 -6.65 -4.49
CA LYS A 118 9.34 -5.64 -5.08
C LYS A 118 10.06 -4.84 -3.99
N LEU A 119 9.33 -4.38 -2.97
CA LEU A 119 9.91 -3.62 -1.87
C LEU A 119 10.98 -4.43 -1.11
N LYS A 120 10.71 -5.71 -0.82
CA LYS A 120 11.68 -6.64 -0.21
C LYS A 120 12.94 -6.82 -1.07
N ASN A 121 12.78 -6.92 -2.38
CA ASN A 121 13.91 -7.10 -3.30
C ASN A 121 14.80 -5.85 -3.35
N ASP A 122 14.18 -4.67 -3.34
CA ASP A 122 14.89 -3.39 -3.36
C ASP A 122 15.63 -3.13 -2.02
N PHE A 123 15.09 -3.63 -0.90
CA PHE A 123 15.67 -3.46 0.44
C PHE A 123 15.84 -4.80 1.17
N LYS A 124 17.00 -5.43 0.96
CA LYS A 124 17.34 -6.80 1.45
C LYS A 124 17.35 -6.98 2.98
N GLY A 125 17.09 -5.94 3.78
CA GLY A 125 17.03 -5.96 5.24
C GLY A 125 15.64 -5.75 5.84
N ILE A 126 14.59 -5.62 5.02
CA ILE A 126 13.23 -5.42 5.54
C ILE A 126 12.78 -6.69 6.27
N THR A 127 12.63 -6.57 7.59
CA THR A 127 11.91 -7.54 8.40
C THR A 127 10.55 -6.95 8.76
N PHE A 128 9.48 -7.67 8.40
CA PHE A 128 8.13 -7.36 8.83
C PHE A 128 7.95 -7.90 10.25
N GLN A 129 8.62 -7.27 11.22
CA GLN A 129 8.37 -7.53 12.63
C GLN A 129 7.19 -6.67 13.06
N TYR A 130 6.20 -7.31 13.68
CA TYR A 130 4.97 -6.70 14.16
C TYR A 130 4.93 -6.79 15.68
#